data_AF-A0A9W8YXJ2-F1
#
_entry.id   AF-A0A9W8YXJ2-F1
#
_cell.length_a   1.000
_cell.length_b   1.000
_cell.length_c   1.000
_cell.angle_alpha   90.00
_cell.angle_beta   90.00
_cell.angle_gamma   90.00
#
_symmetry.space_group_name_H-M   'P 1'
#
loop_
_entity.id
_entity.type
_entity.pdbx_description
1 polymer ?
#
loop_
_entity_poly.entity_id
_entity_poly.type
_entity_poly.pdbx_seq_one_letter_code
_entity_poly.pdbx_strand_id
1 'polypeptide(L)'
;MLASILYSADKALDDAYFDPAVSDPDSGPILTKATLVVVPSVQLMENWESEILRHFSDDALQHLRFHGSSRPRTVEALKAPDVILTTYATLAADHDGPGLLYNMEWYRVVLDEGTPIQNAMEDLASLAQFLQLAPLCSKDAFDTYVLRPLSEPVTNSKPLRAFMEAYCLRRTESCLSLPLSREEVVPLHLSLPERSAYDNVLRIARNKIDDAVSSGQNIVFSYWKSTLRILATLLQGAGVECVQVDGNTSFADRSTRLRSFKQDQSTSVLLMTVGVGAVGQVDFYTFVKSLC
;
A
#
# COMPACT_ATOMS: atom_id res chain seq x y z
N MET A 1 -2.54 -5.97 -11.87
CA MET A 1 -1.23 -5.32 -12.08
C MET A 1 -1.50 -3.87 -12.44
N LEU A 2 -1.14 -2.94 -11.56
CA LEU A 2 -1.17 -1.52 -11.82
C LEU A 2 0.29 -1.11 -11.95
N ALA A 3 0.71 -0.78 -13.16
CA ALA A 3 1.99 -0.14 -13.41
C ALA A 3 1.70 1.33 -13.65
N SER A 4 2.27 2.21 -12.83
CA SER A 4 2.20 3.65 -13.06
C SER A 4 3.48 4.09 -13.76
N ILE A 5 3.34 4.65 -14.96
CA ILE A 5 4.43 5.29 -15.68
C ILE A 5 4.42 6.77 -15.29
N LEU A 6 5.38 7.16 -14.47
CA LEU A 6 5.71 8.56 -14.21
C LEU A 6 6.63 9.06 -15.29
N TYR A 7 6.24 10.19 -15.84
CA TYR A 7 7.08 11.00 -16.69
C TYR A 7 7.76 12.07 -15.84
N SER A 8 9.08 12.22 -15.96
CA SER A 8 9.82 13.35 -15.38
C SER A 8 10.81 13.87 -16.41
N ALA A 9 10.32 14.49 -17.48
CA ALA A 9 11.18 15.14 -18.45
C ALA A 9 10.42 16.13 -19.35
N ASP A 10 9.73 17.12 -18.77
CA ASP A 10 9.50 18.35 -19.55
C ASP A 10 10.84 19.04 -19.86
N LYS A 11 11.90 18.79 -19.05
CA LYS A 11 13.27 19.29 -19.29
C LYS A 11 14.17 18.37 -20.11
N ALA A 12 14.00 17.04 -20.09
CA ALA A 12 14.88 16.14 -20.84
C ALA A 12 14.43 15.92 -22.30
N LEU A 13 13.22 16.35 -22.69
CA LEU A 13 12.77 16.33 -24.09
C LEU A 13 13.27 17.50 -24.93
N ASP A 14 13.53 18.66 -24.31
CA ASP A 14 13.99 19.85 -25.06
C ASP A 14 15.39 19.64 -25.66
N ASP A 15 16.20 18.76 -25.07
CA ASP A 15 17.53 18.41 -25.56
C ASP A 15 17.53 17.13 -26.41
N ALA A 16 16.75 17.13 -27.51
CA ALA A 16 16.93 16.18 -28.62
C ALA A 16 18.34 16.26 -29.29
N TYR A 17 19.23 17.10 -28.77
CA TYR A 17 20.62 17.31 -29.16
C TYR A 17 21.55 17.41 -27.93
N PHE A 18 21.47 16.48 -26.96
CA PHE A 18 22.39 16.49 -25.82
C PHE A 18 23.75 15.87 -26.15
N ASP A 19 24.81 16.69 -26.15
CA ASP A 19 26.21 16.27 -26.13
C ASP A 19 26.67 16.10 -24.66
N PRO A 20 27.02 14.89 -24.20
CA PRO A 20 27.43 14.63 -22.82
C PRO A 20 28.70 15.35 -22.37
N ALA A 21 29.38 16.10 -23.24
CA ALA A 21 30.56 16.89 -22.91
C ALA A 21 30.28 18.27 -22.27
N VAL A 22 29.02 18.72 -22.16
CA VAL A 22 28.68 20.13 -21.83
C VAL A 22 27.82 20.32 -20.57
N SER A 23 27.89 19.44 -19.57
CA SER A 23 27.21 19.67 -18.28
C SER A 23 28.17 20.21 -17.20
N ASP A 24 27.89 21.43 -16.72
CA ASP A 24 28.55 22.09 -15.58
C ASP A 24 28.31 21.29 -14.27
N PRO A 25 29.35 20.90 -13.52
CA PRO A 25 29.20 20.06 -12.33
C PRO A 25 28.47 20.70 -11.13
N ASP A 26 28.19 22.01 -11.14
CA ASP A 26 27.58 22.72 -10.00
C ASP A 26 26.11 23.17 -10.20
N SER A 27 25.42 22.69 -11.23
CA SER A 27 24.05 23.13 -11.55
C SER A 27 23.02 21.98 -11.64
N GLY A 28 22.25 21.78 -10.56
CA GLY A 28 20.98 21.03 -10.60
C GLY A 28 21.06 19.50 -10.50
N PRO A 29 19.90 18.82 -10.45
CA PRO A 29 19.83 17.36 -10.44
C PRO A 29 20.45 16.74 -11.70
N ILE A 30 21.00 15.54 -11.55
CA ILE A 30 21.81 14.90 -12.60
C ILE A 30 20.89 14.19 -13.59
N LEU A 31 20.81 14.71 -14.82
CA LEU A 31 19.99 14.15 -15.89
C LEU A 31 20.48 12.75 -16.32
N THR A 32 19.54 11.81 -16.48
CA THR A 32 19.79 10.47 -17.01
C THR A 32 18.74 10.06 -18.04
N LYS A 33 19.19 9.34 -19.09
CA LYS A 33 18.31 8.69 -20.07
C LYS A 33 17.65 7.41 -19.54
N ALA A 34 18.06 6.95 -18.35
CA ALA A 34 17.62 5.68 -17.78
C ALA A 34 16.15 5.74 -17.32
N THR A 35 15.45 4.61 -17.46
CA THR A 35 14.16 4.36 -16.83
C THR A 35 14.38 3.72 -15.46
N LEU A 36 13.91 4.36 -14.39
CA LEU A 36 13.87 3.76 -13.05
C LEU A 36 12.63 2.87 -12.92
N VAL A 37 12.78 1.61 -12.55
CA VAL A 37 11.67 0.72 -12.21
C VAL A 37 11.76 0.37 -10.73
N VAL A 38 10.70 0.67 -9.99
CA VAL A 38 10.58 0.41 -8.55
C VAL A 38 9.58 -0.73 -8.34
N VAL A 39 10.02 -1.79 -7.67
CA VAL A 39 9.23 -2.99 -7.40
C VAL A 39 9.09 -3.24 -5.88
N PRO A 40 8.06 -3.97 -5.40
CA PRO A 40 7.87 -4.26 -3.98
C PRO A 40 8.89 -5.23 -3.39
N SER A 41 9.45 -6.14 -4.19
CA SER A 41 10.30 -7.21 -3.67
C SER A 41 11.41 -7.60 -4.64
N VAL A 42 12.44 -8.25 -4.09
CA VAL A 42 13.54 -8.84 -4.88
C VAL A 42 13.02 -9.92 -5.82
N GLN A 43 12.01 -10.70 -5.43
CA GLN A 43 11.44 -11.72 -6.31
C GLN A 43 10.85 -11.10 -7.58
N LEU A 44 10.15 -9.96 -7.46
CA LEU A 44 9.60 -9.29 -8.64
C LEU A 44 10.70 -8.65 -9.48
N MET A 45 11.77 -8.14 -8.84
CA MET A 45 12.96 -7.66 -9.54
C MET A 45 13.59 -8.76 -10.41
N GLU A 46 13.76 -9.96 -9.87
CA GLU A 46 14.28 -11.13 -10.61
C GLU A 46 13.37 -11.51 -11.78
N ASN A 47 12.04 -11.40 -11.60
CA ASN A 47 11.09 -11.60 -12.69
C ASN A 47 11.29 -10.54 -13.80
N TRP A 48 11.45 -9.26 -13.44
CA TRP A 48 11.74 -8.19 -14.41
C TRP A 48 13.03 -8.46 -15.19
N GLU A 49 14.11 -8.83 -14.52
CA GLU A 49 15.38 -9.18 -15.17
C GLU A 49 15.20 -10.37 -16.11
N SER A 50 14.49 -11.41 -15.67
CA SER A 50 14.20 -12.59 -16.49
C SER A 50 13.40 -12.25 -17.74
N GLU A 51 12.39 -11.39 -17.63
CA GLU A 51 11.58 -10.95 -18.77
C GLU A 51 12.38 -10.05 -19.72
N ILE A 52 13.28 -9.20 -19.22
CA ILE A 52 14.20 -8.41 -20.06
C ILE A 52 15.09 -9.36 -20.86
N LEU A 53 15.76 -10.31 -20.20
CA LEU A 53 16.65 -11.27 -20.86
C LEU A 53 15.91 -12.21 -21.82
N ARG A 54 14.63 -12.50 -21.55
CA ARG A 54 13.80 -13.34 -22.41
C ARG A 54 13.38 -12.63 -23.70
N HIS A 55 13.12 -11.33 -23.62
CA HIS A 55 12.48 -10.57 -24.70
C HIS A 55 13.42 -9.66 -25.48
N PHE A 56 14.61 -9.35 -24.94
CA PHE A 56 15.62 -8.51 -25.58
C PHE A 56 16.93 -9.27 -25.76
N SER A 57 17.64 -8.98 -26.85
CA SER A 57 19.04 -9.43 -27.02
C SER A 57 19.97 -8.65 -26.08
N ASP A 58 21.12 -9.24 -25.73
CA ASP A 58 22.05 -8.72 -24.70
C ASP A 58 22.46 -7.24 -24.86
N ASP A 59 22.54 -6.73 -26.08
CA ASP A 59 22.93 -5.34 -26.36
C ASP A 59 21.74 -4.38 -26.60
N ALA A 60 20.50 -4.88 -26.64
CA ALA A 60 19.34 -4.07 -27.03
C ALA A 60 18.74 -3.27 -25.87
N LEU A 61 18.86 -3.76 -24.63
CA LEU A 61 18.34 -3.09 -23.45
C LEU A 61 19.21 -3.40 -22.23
N GLN A 62 20.13 -2.50 -21.90
CA GLN A 62 21.02 -2.70 -20.77
C GLN A 62 20.29 -2.35 -19.46
N HIS A 63 20.24 -3.31 -18.54
CA HIS A 63 19.62 -3.11 -17.23
C HIS A 63 20.65 -3.23 -16.11
N LEU A 64 20.37 -2.57 -14.98
CA LEU A 64 21.19 -2.62 -13.79
C LEU A 64 20.33 -2.78 -12.54
N ARG A 65 20.75 -3.71 -11.69
CA ARG A 65 20.20 -3.92 -10.34
C ARG A 65 20.78 -2.93 -9.34
N PHE A 66 19.95 -2.06 -8.80
CA PHE A 66 20.28 -1.21 -7.65
C PHE A 66 19.66 -1.79 -6.37
N HIS A 67 20.28 -2.85 -5.84
CA HIS A 67 19.80 -3.52 -4.62
C HIS A 67 20.93 -4.23 -3.88
N GLY A 68 20.81 -4.35 -2.56
CA GLY A 68 21.73 -5.11 -1.72
C GLY A 68 23.11 -4.49 -1.56
N SER A 69 24.05 -5.27 -1.02
CA SER A 69 25.42 -4.82 -0.68
C SER A 69 26.30 -4.52 -1.90
N SER A 70 25.95 -5.10 -3.05
CA SER A 70 26.69 -4.97 -4.32
C SER A 70 26.17 -3.85 -5.21
N ARG A 71 25.23 -3.03 -4.71
CA ARG A 71 24.70 -1.90 -5.48
C ARG A 71 25.80 -0.91 -5.86
N PRO A 72 25.73 -0.27 -7.04
CA PRO A 72 26.65 0.79 -7.42
C PRO A 72 26.65 1.94 -6.40
N ARG A 73 27.81 2.60 -6.26
CA ARG A 73 28.02 3.69 -5.30
C ARG A 73 28.40 5.01 -5.96
N THR A 74 28.40 5.07 -7.28
CA THR A 74 28.80 6.23 -8.07
C THR A 74 27.68 6.57 -9.06
N VAL A 75 27.55 7.85 -9.38
CA VAL A 75 26.53 8.34 -10.31
C VAL A 75 26.82 7.87 -11.73
N GLU A 76 28.09 7.76 -12.11
CA GLU A 76 28.54 7.36 -13.44
C GLU A 76 28.04 5.95 -13.80
N ALA A 77 27.99 5.05 -12.81
CA ALA A 77 27.48 3.70 -13.00
C ALA A 77 25.96 3.67 -13.25
N LEU A 78 25.24 4.73 -12.89
CA LEU A 78 23.79 4.86 -13.08
C LEU A 78 23.42 5.57 -14.38
N LYS A 79 24.40 6.16 -15.09
CA LYS A 79 24.18 6.82 -16.39
C LYS A 79 24.29 5.86 -17.59
N ALA A 80 25.05 4.77 -17.43
CA ALA A 80 25.28 3.81 -18.52
C ALA A 80 24.04 2.96 -18.88
N PRO A 81 23.29 2.39 -17.92
CA PRO A 81 22.16 1.51 -18.21
C PRO A 81 20.97 2.26 -18.81
N ASP A 82 20.14 1.56 -19.58
CA ASP A 82 18.86 2.07 -20.07
C ASP A 82 17.73 1.86 -19.04
N VAL A 83 17.85 0.84 -18.18
CA VAL A 83 16.89 0.52 -17.12
C VAL A 83 17.61 0.30 -15.79
N ILE A 84 17.10 0.88 -14.71
CA ILE A 84 17.59 0.65 -13.34
C ILE A 84 16.45 0.07 -12.51
N LEU A 85 16.66 -1.12 -11.94
CA LEU A 85 15.70 -1.81 -11.10
C LEU A 85 16.04 -1.59 -9.61
N THR A 86 15.08 -1.16 -8.80
CA THR A 86 15.23 -0.99 -7.36
C THR A 86 13.97 -1.44 -6.60
N THR A 87 14.05 -1.54 -5.27
CA THR A 87 12.88 -1.77 -4.41
C THR A 87 12.45 -0.51 -3.68
N TYR A 88 11.18 -0.40 -3.29
CA TYR A 88 10.70 0.72 -2.46
C TYR A 88 11.54 0.91 -1.19
N ALA A 89 11.88 -0.19 -0.50
CA ALA A 89 12.71 -0.15 0.69
C ALA A 89 14.14 0.36 0.40
N THR A 90 14.72 -0.04 -0.74
CA THR A 90 16.05 0.43 -1.14
C THR A 90 16.04 1.89 -1.54
N LEU A 91 15.01 2.34 -2.25
CA LEU A 91 14.83 3.73 -2.62
C LEU A 91 14.68 4.63 -1.38
N ALA A 92 13.88 4.22 -0.40
CA ALA A 92 13.75 4.94 0.87
C ALA A 92 15.09 5.01 1.63
N ALA A 93 15.80 3.88 1.74
CA ALA A 93 17.11 3.85 2.39
C ALA A 93 18.20 4.63 1.64
N ASP A 94 18.08 4.76 0.31
CA ASP A 94 18.96 5.61 -0.49
C ASP A 94 18.68 7.10 -0.23
N HIS A 95 17.40 7.50 -0.17
CA HIS A 95 16.98 8.87 0.16
C HIS A 95 17.45 9.32 1.55
N ASP A 96 17.34 8.45 2.56
CA ASP A 96 17.82 8.73 3.92
C ASP A 96 19.36 8.64 4.06
N GLY A 97 20.06 8.23 2.99
CA GLY A 97 21.47 7.89 3.00
C GLY A 97 22.26 8.58 1.87
N PRO A 98 22.89 7.84 0.94
CA PRO A 98 23.74 8.41 -0.11
C PRO A 98 23.02 9.33 -1.10
N GLY A 99 21.70 9.19 -1.25
CA GLY A 99 20.87 9.97 -2.16
C GLY A 99 21.22 9.81 -3.64
N LEU A 100 21.80 8.68 -4.06
CA LEU A 100 22.26 8.50 -5.44
C LEU A 100 21.10 8.50 -6.43
N LEU A 101 20.02 7.77 -6.14
CA LEU A 101 18.82 7.76 -6.98
C LEU A 101 18.01 9.04 -6.82
N TYR A 102 18.04 9.64 -5.62
CA TYR A 102 17.32 10.86 -5.29
C TYR A 102 17.86 12.09 -6.05
N ASN A 103 19.18 12.17 -6.22
CA ASN A 103 19.84 13.30 -6.89
C ASN A 103 19.82 13.19 -8.43
N MET A 104 19.21 12.14 -9.00
CA MET A 104 19.07 11.99 -10.44
C MET A 104 17.71 12.46 -10.94
N GLU A 105 17.71 13.07 -12.12
CA GLU A 105 16.51 13.40 -12.88
C GLU A 105 16.29 12.33 -13.96
N TRP A 106 15.30 11.48 -13.72
CA TRP A 106 15.03 10.26 -14.49
C TRP A 106 14.18 10.51 -15.73
N TYR A 107 14.57 9.96 -16.88
CA TYR A 107 13.75 9.99 -18.10
C TYR A 107 12.32 9.47 -17.87
N ARG A 108 12.20 8.38 -17.10
CA ARG A 108 10.93 7.75 -16.76
C ARG A 108 11.06 7.02 -15.43
N VAL A 109 10.02 7.06 -14.61
CA VAL A 109 9.91 6.22 -13.41
C VAL A 109 8.71 5.29 -13.57
N VAL A 110 8.88 3.99 -13.36
CA VAL A 110 7.84 2.98 -13.41
C VAL A 110 7.66 2.40 -12.02
N LEU A 111 6.46 2.51 -11.48
CA LEU A 111 6.10 1.88 -10.21
C LEU A 111 5.30 0.61 -10.51
N ASP A 112 5.89 -0.56 -10.26
CA ASP A 112 5.20 -1.83 -10.43
C ASP A 112 4.68 -2.36 -9.10
N GLU A 113 3.49 -2.94 -9.13
CA GLU A 113 2.72 -3.38 -7.95
C GLU A 113 2.60 -2.33 -6.84
N GLY A 114 2.88 -1.06 -7.12
CA GLY A 114 2.63 0.05 -6.19
C GLY A 114 1.13 0.18 -6.04
N THR A 115 0.54 -0.53 -5.07
CA THR A 115 -0.90 -0.70 -4.89
C THR A 115 -1.57 0.66 -4.65
N PRO A 116 -2.18 1.30 -5.66
CA PRO A 116 -2.78 2.63 -5.53
C PRO A 116 -4.07 2.63 -4.71
N ILE A 117 -4.70 1.46 -4.57
CA ILE A 117 -6.11 1.34 -4.17
C ILE A 117 -6.28 0.21 -3.14
N GLN A 118 -5.23 -0.11 -2.37
CA GLN A 118 -5.38 -1.18 -1.38
C GLN A 118 -5.82 -0.69 -0.01
N ASN A 119 -5.68 0.59 0.37
CA ASN A 119 -6.03 0.97 1.75
C ASN A 119 -6.99 2.16 1.88
N ALA A 120 -7.06 3.10 0.93
CA ALA A 120 -8.01 4.21 1.01
C ALA A 120 -8.19 4.96 -0.34
N MET A 121 -9.25 5.76 -0.51
CA MET A 121 -9.37 6.62 -1.71
C MET A 121 -8.35 7.78 -1.70
N GLU A 122 -7.79 8.05 -0.51
CA GLU A 122 -6.73 9.00 -0.23
C GLU A 122 -5.38 8.55 -0.82
N ASP A 123 -5.19 7.26 -1.06
CA ASP A 123 -4.02 6.72 -1.75
C ASP A 123 -3.99 7.20 -3.22
N LEU A 124 -5.16 7.33 -3.87
CA LEU A 124 -5.27 7.89 -5.22
C LEU A 124 -4.93 9.38 -5.27
N ALA A 125 -5.30 10.15 -4.23
CA ALA A 125 -4.95 11.57 -4.13
C ALA A 125 -3.43 11.75 -3.99
N SER A 126 -2.80 10.92 -3.16
CA SER A 126 -1.34 10.92 -2.96
C SER A 126 -0.61 10.57 -4.25
N LEU A 127 -1.14 9.63 -5.03
CA LEU A 127 -0.60 9.29 -6.33
C LEU A 127 -0.83 10.37 -7.38
N ALA A 128 -2.02 10.98 -7.44
CA ALA A 128 -2.29 12.09 -8.34
C ALA A 128 -1.35 13.28 -8.08
N GLN A 129 -1.05 13.55 -6.81
CA GLN A 129 -0.07 14.54 -6.40
C GLN A 129 1.35 14.17 -6.79
N PHE A 130 1.77 12.94 -6.49
CA PHE A 130 3.09 12.45 -6.83
C PHE A 130 3.34 12.43 -8.34
N LEU A 131 2.36 11.97 -9.12
CA LEU A 131 2.35 11.93 -10.59
C LEU A 131 2.11 13.30 -11.24
N GLN A 132 1.84 14.34 -10.45
CA GLN A 132 1.50 15.69 -10.93
C GLN A 132 0.35 15.70 -11.96
N LEU A 133 -0.67 14.87 -11.75
CA LEU A 133 -1.82 14.73 -12.66
C LEU A 133 -2.78 15.93 -12.59
N ALA A 134 -2.48 17.00 -13.33
CA ALA A 134 -3.34 18.16 -13.42
C ALA A 134 -4.75 17.79 -13.97
N PRO A 135 -5.84 18.44 -13.53
CA PRO A 135 -5.91 19.49 -12.51
C PRO A 135 -6.04 18.94 -11.07
N LEU A 136 -5.96 17.62 -10.87
CA LEU A 136 -6.24 16.94 -9.60
C LEU A 136 -4.96 16.51 -8.85
N CYS A 137 -3.84 17.18 -9.13
CA CYS A 137 -2.55 16.94 -8.50
C CYS A 137 -2.38 17.59 -7.12
N SER A 138 -3.37 18.35 -6.65
CA SER A 138 -3.39 18.84 -5.27
C SER A 138 -4.45 18.11 -4.46
N LYS A 139 -4.14 17.89 -3.18
CA LYS A 139 -5.07 17.27 -2.24
C LYS A 139 -6.39 18.02 -2.19
N ASP A 140 -6.36 19.35 -2.12
CA ASP A 140 -7.58 20.18 -2.04
C ASP A 140 -8.48 20.02 -3.28
N ALA A 141 -7.87 19.95 -4.47
CA ALA A 141 -8.60 19.73 -5.71
C ALA A 141 -9.18 18.31 -5.75
N PHE A 142 -8.38 17.30 -5.42
CA PHE A 142 -8.82 15.91 -5.41
C PHE A 142 -9.95 15.68 -4.38
N ASP A 143 -9.81 16.20 -3.17
CA ASP A 143 -10.82 16.09 -2.11
C ASP A 143 -12.13 16.77 -2.53
N THR A 144 -12.04 17.96 -3.13
CA THR A 144 -13.20 18.75 -3.55
C THR A 144 -13.96 18.11 -4.71
N TYR A 145 -13.24 17.64 -5.74
CA TYR A 145 -13.85 17.20 -6.99
C TYR A 145 -14.04 15.68 -7.09
N VAL A 146 -13.36 14.88 -6.26
CA VAL A 146 -13.41 13.41 -6.30
C VAL A 146 -13.96 12.84 -4.99
N LEU A 147 -13.35 13.12 -3.83
CA LEU A 147 -13.75 12.46 -2.57
C LEU A 147 -15.08 12.97 -2.00
N ARG A 148 -15.31 14.29 -2.01
CA ARG A 148 -16.54 14.88 -1.50
C ARG A 148 -17.79 14.36 -2.24
N PRO A 149 -17.84 14.35 -3.59
CA PRO A 149 -18.99 13.78 -4.32
C PRO A 149 -19.23 12.29 -4.05
N LEU A 150 -18.20 11.53 -3.65
CA LEU A 150 -18.34 10.12 -3.30
C LEU A 150 -18.90 9.90 -1.89
N SER A 151 -18.71 10.88 -1.01
CA SER A 151 -19.14 10.84 0.39
C SER A 151 -20.56 11.37 0.61
N GLU A 152 -21.20 11.91 -0.43
CA GLU A 152 -22.57 12.41 -0.37
C GLU A 152 -23.61 11.27 -0.28
N PRO A 153 -24.80 11.52 0.33
CA PRO A 153 -25.86 10.52 0.44
C PRO A 153 -26.31 9.93 -0.90
N VAL A 154 -26.23 10.74 -1.96
CA VAL A 154 -26.36 10.29 -3.35
C VAL A 154 -24.97 10.32 -3.97
N THR A 155 -24.29 9.18 -3.90
CA THR A 155 -22.91 9.03 -4.37
C THR A 155 -22.79 9.40 -5.86
N ASN A 156 -21.92 10.35 -6.18
CA ASN A 156 -21.57 10.70 -7.55
C ASN A 156 -20.15 10.24 -7.89
N SER A 157 -20.05 9.07 -8.54
CA SER A 157 -18.77 8.49 -8.95
C SER A 157 -18.27 8.94 -10.32
N LYS A 158 -19.00 9.82 -11.03
CA LYS A 158 -18.60 10.28 -12.37
C LYS A 158 -17.22 10.95 -12.38
N PRO A 159 -16.86 11.83 -11.43
CA PRO A 159 -15.52 12.45 -11.42
C PRO A 159 -14.41 11.41 -11.22
N LEU A 160 -14.60 10.46 -10.30
CA LEU A 160 -13.66 9.37 -10.09
C LEU A 160 -13.50 8.52 -11.35
N ARG A 161 -14.62 8.15 -11.99
CA ARG A 161 -14.58 7.38 -13.23
C ARG A 161 -13.85 8.11 -14.34
N ALA A 162 -14.14 9.38 -14.56
CA ALA A 162 -13.44 10.18 -15.57
C ALA A 162 -11.93 10.27 -15.28
N PHE A 163 -11.55 10.45 -14.01
CA PHE A 163 -10.14 10.43 -13.61
C PHE A 163 -9.47 9.08 -13.88
N MET A 164 -10.13 7.98 -13.49
CA MET A 164 -9.62 6.63 -13.74
C MET A 164 -9.54 6.33 -15.23
N GLU A 165 -10.52 6.75 -16.04
CA GLU A 165 -10.54 6.56 -17.49
C GLU A 165 -9.47 7.38 -18.21
N ALA A 166 -9.11 8.55 -17.70
CA ALA A 166 -8.06 9.41 -18.26
C ALA A 166 -6.65 8.89 -17.96
N TYR A 167 -6.42 8.37 -16.75
CA TYR A 167 -5.06 8.10 -16.24
C TYR A 167 -4.74 6.64 -15.99
N CYS A 168 -5.74 5.75 -15.95
CA CYS A 168 -5.54 4.33 -15.67
C CYS A 168 -6.03 3.47 -16.83
N LEU A 169 -5.18 2.55 -17.29
CA LEU A 169 -5.60 1.48 -18.19
C LEU A 169 -5.85 0.20 -17.38
N ARG A 170 -7.11 -0.23 -17.29
CA ARG A 170 -7.49 -1.50 -16.67
C ARG A 170 -8.21 -2.37 -17.69
N ARG A 171 -7.63 -3.53 -18.01
CA ARG A 171 -8.25 -4.58 -18.83
C ARG A 171 -8.70 -5.72 -17.93
N THR A 172 -9.85 -6.29 -18.22
CA THR A 172 -10.37 -7.48 -17.54
C THR A 172 -9.97 -8.73 -18.31
N GLU A 173 -9.96 -9.87 -17.63
CA GLU A 173 -9.71 -11.18 -18.25
C GLU A 173 -10.70 -11.52 -19.36
N SER A 174 -11.86 -10.86 -19.42
CA SER A 174 -12.82 -10.97 -20.53
C SER A 174 -12.24 -10.57 -21.90
N CYS A 175 -11.13 -9.83 -21.94
CA CYS A 175 -10.39 -9.54 -23.17
C CYS A 175 -9.55 -10.73 -23.66
N LEU A 176 -9.46 -11.80 -22.87
CA LEU A 176 -8.69 -13.00 -23.15
C LEU A 176 -9.64 -14.21 -23.18
N SER A 177 -9.38 -15.17 -24.06
CA SER A 177 -10.11 -16.45 -24.07
C SER A 177 -9.50 -17.41 -23.05
N LEU A 178 -9.58 -17.04 -21.77
CA LEU A 178 -9.12 -17.89 -20.67
C LEU A 178 -10.17 -18.96 -20.36
N PRO A 179 -9.75 -20.17 -19.95
CA PRO A 179 -10.68 -21.13 -19.40
C PRO A 179 -11.38 -20.54 -18.17
N LEU A 180 -12.59 -21.01 -17.87
CA LEU A 180 -13.31 -20.60 -16.66
C LEU A 180 -12.43 -20.85 -15.43
N SER A 181 -12.23 -19.82 -14.62
CA SER A 181 -11.54 -19.95 -13.33
C SER A 181 -12.32 -20.91 -12.45
N ARG A 182 -11.62 -21.93 -11.91
CA ARG A 182 -12.20 -22.91 -10.99
C ARG A 182 -11.65 -22.63 -9.60
N GLU A 183 -12.50 -22.08 -8.75
CA GLU A 183 -12.21 -21.95 -7.33
C GLU A 183 -12.57 -23.27 -6.64
N GLU A 184 -11.60 -23.88 -5.97
CA GLU A 184 -11.82 -25.10 -5.19
C GLU A 184 -11.39 -24.86 -3.74
N VAL A 185 -12.37 -24.96 -2.84
CA VAL A 185 -12.09 -24.94 -1.41
C VAL A 185 -11.60 -26.32 -1.02
N VAL A 186 -10.32 -26.45 -0.70
CA VAL A 186 -9.70 -27.71 -0.25
C VAL A 186 -9.73 -27.76 1.28
N PRO A 187 -10.60 -28.57 1.91
CA PRO A 187 -10.64 -28.68 3.36
C PRO A 187 -9.41 -29.46 3.85
N LEU A 188 -8.56 -28.78 4.61
CA LEU A 188 -7.39 -29.41 5.23
C LEU A 188 -7.82 -30.13 6.52
N HIS A 189 -7.45 -31.40 6.62
CA HIS A 189 -7.65 -32.19 7.83
C HIS A 189 -6.35 -32.23 8.62
N LEU A 190 -6.34 -31.62 9.80
CA LEU A 190 -5.20 -31.68 10.70
C LEU A 190 -4.98 -33.12 11.15
N SER A 191 -3.73 -33.58 11.12
CA SER A 191 -3.32 -34.83 11.76
C SER A 191 -3.60 -34.79 13.26
N LEU A 192 -3.65 -35.95 13.93
CA LEU A 192 -3.88 -36.01 15.37
C LEU A 192 -2.88 -35.14 16.19
N PRO A 193 -1.56 -35.16 15.90
CA PRO A 193 -0.62 -34.26 16.58
C PRO A 193 -0.91 -32.77 16.33
N GLU A 194 -1.21 -32.38 15.09
CA GLU A 194 -1.52 -30.99 14.73
C GLU A 194 -2.83 -30.51 15.35
N ARG A 195 -3.85 -31.37 15.35
CA ARG A 195 -5.15 -31.12 16.00
C ARG A 195 -4.95 -30.93 17.51
N SER A 196 -4.16 -31.79 18.16
CA SER A 196 -3.86 -31.66 19.59
C SER A 196 -3.09 -30.37 19.90
N ALA A 197 -2.11 -30.01 19.08
CA ALA A 197 -1.38 -28.74 19.21
C ALA A 197 -2.31 -27.53 19.01
N TYR A 198 -3.15 -27.57 17.97
CA TYR A 198 -4.15 -26.54 17.70
C TYR A 198 -5.14 -26.39 18.86
N ASP A 199 -5.70 -27.49 19.36
CA ASP A 199 -6.67 -27.47 20.45
C ASP A 199 -6.04 -26.98 21.75
N ASN A 200 -4.77 -27.29 22.00
CA ASN A 200 -4.05 -26.77 23.16
C ASN A 200 -3.84 -25.24 23.05
N VAL A 201 -3.41 -24.75 21.89
CA VAL A 201 -3.28 -23.30 21.64
C VAL A 201 -4.64 -22.62 21.76
N LEU A 202 -5.69 -23.21 21.20
CA LEU A 202 -7.06 -22.69 21.26
C LEU A 202 -7.57 -22.63 22.71
N ARG A 203 -7.31 -23.66 23.52
CA ARG A 203 -7.67 -23.70 24.94
C ARG A 203 -6.94 -22.62 25.73
N ILE A 204 -5.63 -22.47 25.52
CA ILE A 204 -4.84 -21.42 26.19
C ILE A 204 -5.35 -20.03 25.78
N ALA A 205 -5.64 -19.83 24.50
CA ALA A 205 -6.18 -18.57 23.99
C ALA A 205 -7.56 -18.27 24.61
N ARG A 206 -8.46 -19.27 24.69
CA ARG A 206 -9.77 -19.12 25.34
C ARG A 206 -9.64 -18.74 26.81
N ASN A 207 -8.85 -19.46 27.58
CA ASN A 207 -8.67 -19.14 29.00
C ASN A 207 -8.12 -17.73 29.20
N LYS A 208 -7.17 -17.29 28.36
CA LYS A 208 -6.66 -15.91 28.40
C LYS A 208 -7.73 -14.88 28.05
N ILE A 209 -8.63 -15.19 27.11
CA ILE A 209 -9.76 -14.32 26.77
C ILE A 209 -10.75 -14.27 27.94
N ASP A 210 -11.10 -15.41 28.55
CA ASP A 210 -12.01 -15.48 29.68
C ASP A 210 -11.47 -14.72 30.90
N ASP A 211 -10.18 -14.90 31.22
CA ASP A 211 -9.49 -14.15 32.28
C ASP A 211 -9.49 -12.64 31.98
N ALA A 212 -9.17 -12.27 30.74
CA ALA A 212 -9.14 -10.88 30.31
C ALA A 212 -10.53 -10.23 30.41
N VAL A 213 -11.55 -10.88 29.85
CA VAL A 213 -12.96 -10.44 29.89
C VAL A 213 -13.48 -10.32 31.32
N SER A 214 -13.04 -11.21 32.22
CA SER A 214 -13.41 -11.15 33.65
C SER A 214 -12.68 -10.05 34.42
N SER A 215 -11.56 -9.54 33.90
CA SER A 215 -10.73 -8.51 34.55
C SER A 215 -11.15 -7.07 34.23
N GLY A 216 -12.10 -6.87 33.30
CA GLY A 216 -12.64 -5.56 32.94
C GLY A 216 -12.82 -5.37 31.43
N GLN A 217 -12.67 -4.12 30.98
CA GLN A 217 -12.79 -3.76 29.57
C GLN A 217 -11.47 -3.99 28.83
N ASN A 218 -11.56 -4.68 27.70
CA ASN A 218 -10.40 -5.09 26.90
C ASN A 218 -10.49 -4.54 25.48
N ILE A 219 -9.34 -4.27 24.88
CA ILE A 219 -9.24 -3.86 23.48
C ILE A 219 -8.43 -4.89 22.71
N VAL A 220 -8.99 -5.39 21.61
CA VAL A 220 -8.34 -6.33 20.70
C VAL A 220 -8.10 -5.65 19.37
N PHE A 221 -6.85 -5.66 18.93
CA PHE A 221 -6.45 -5.11 17.64
C PHE A 221 -6.20 -6.22 16.61
N SER A 222 -6.57 -5.96 15.36
CA SER A 222 -6.24 -6.82 14.21
C SER A 222 -5.93 -5.97 12.98
N TYR A 223 -5.07 -6.44 12.08
CA TYR A 223 -4.90 -5.80 10.77
C TYR A 223 -6.04 -6.16 9.80
N TRP A 224 -6.72 -7.29 10.03
CA TRP A 224 -7.71 -7.84 9.09
C TRP A 224 -9.13 -7.70 9.61
N LYS A 225 -10.01 -7.09 8.80
CA LYS A 225 -11.46 -6.94 9.08
C LYS A 225 -12.16 -8.29 9.22
N SER A 226 -11.76 -9.27 8.41
CA SER A 226 -12.28 -10.64 8.47
C SER A 226 -12.05 -11.28 9.83
N THR A 227 -10.85 -11.12 10.40
CA THR A 227 -10.50 -11.62 11.73
C THR A 227 -11.37 -10.98 12.82
N LEU A 228 -11.58 -9.67 12.79
CA LEU A 228 -12.46 -9.00 13.76
C LEU A 228 -13.90 -9.50 13.65
N ARG A 229 -14.42 -9.69 12.43
CA ARG A 229 -15.76 -10.22 12.22
C ARG A 229 -15.91 -11.65 12.77
N ILE A 230 -14.92 -12.51 12.53
CA ILE A 230 -14.90 -13.87 13.06
C ILE A 230 -14.85 -13.83 14.61
N LEU A 231 -13.99 -12.99 15.18
CA LEU A 231 -13.90 -12.81 16.62
C LEU A 231 -15.21 -12.30 17.22
N ALA A 232 -15.86 -11.32 16.60
CA ALA A 232 -17.17 -10.82 17.04
C ALA A 232 -18.22 -11.95 17.08
N THR A 233 -18.29 -12.77 16.03
CA THR A 233 -19.19 -13.93 15.98
C THR A 233 -18.88 -14.95 17.08
N LEU A 234 -17.60 -15.24 17.33
CA LEU A 234 -17.18 -16.19 18.36
C LEU A 234 -17.48 -15.67 19.78
N LEU A 235 -17.21 -14.39 20.04
CA LEU A 235 -17.49 -13.74 21.33
C LEU A 235 -18.99 -13.70 21.61
N GLN A 236 -19.80 -13.29 20.62
CA GLN A 236 -21.27 -13.33 20.74
C GLN A 236 -21.79 -14.75 20.98
N GLY A 237 -21.24 -15.75 20.29
CA GLY A 237 -21.58 -17.17 20.50
C GLY A 237 -21.21 -17.69 21.90
N ALA A 238 -20.26 -17.03 22.58
CA ALA A 238 -19.88 -17.30 23.95
C ALA A 238 -20.61 -16.42 24.98
N GLY A 239 -21.54 -15.55 24.55
CA GLY A 239 -22.27 -14.63 25.42
C GLY A 239 -21.47 -13.41 25.86
N VAL A 240 -20.36 -13.10 25.18
CA VAL A 240 -19.51 -11.93 25.46
C VAL A 240 -19.92 -10.77 24.54
N GLU A 241 -20.41 -9.67 25.12
CA GLU A 241 -20.74 -8.47 24.35
C GLU A 241 -19.48 -7.73 23.89
N CYS A 242 -19.45 -7.39 22.59
CA CYS A 242 -18.34 -6.68 21.99
C CYS A 242 -18.79 -5.55 21.06
N VAL A 243 -18.00 -4.49 21.00
CA VAL A 243 -18.17 -3.37 20.06
C VAL A 243 -17.08 -3.43 19.00
N GLN A 244 -17.41 -3.23 17.72
CA GLN A 244 -16.45 -3.22 16.62
C GLN A 244 -16.28 -1.82 16.03
N VAL A 245 -15.04 -1.40 15.81
CA VAL A 245 -14.66 -0.16 15.13
C VAL A 245 -13.58 -0.48 14.09
N ASP A 246 -13.91 -0.35 12.81
CA ASP A 246 -13.00 -0.60 11.70
C ASP A 246 -13.01 0.53 10.65
N GLY A 247 -12.21 0.37 9.59
CA GLY A 247 -12.05 1.38 8.53
C GLY A 247 -13.32 1.70 7.74
N ASN A 248 -14.38 0.90 7.86
CA ASN A 248 -15.68 1.19 7.24
C ASN A 248 -16.62 1.96 8.18
N THR A 249 -16.21 2.18 9.44
CA THR A 249 -17.00 2.90 10.44
C THR A 249 -16.80 4.41 10.26
N SER A 250 -17.89 5.14 10.00
CA SER A 250 -17.87 6.61 9.85
C SER A 250 -17.30 7.28 11.11
N PHE A 251 -16.80 8.51 10.97
CA PHE A 251 -16.25 9.26 12.11
C PHE A 251 -17.28 9.51 13.23
N ALA A 252 -18.53 9.81 12.85
CA ALA A 252 -19.63 10.01 13.80
C ALA A 252 -20.01 8.71 14.54
N ASP A 253 -20.07 7.59 13.82
CA ASP A 253 -20.37 6.28 14.42
C ASP A 253 -19.25 5.79 15.32
N ARG A 254 -17.99 6.04 14.93
CA ARG A 254 -16.81 5.71 15.73
C ARG A 254 -16.85 6.39 17.09
N SER A 255 -17.11 7.69 17.10
CA SER A 255 -17.19 8.49 18.33
C SER A 255 -18.31 7.98 19.25
N THR A 256 -19.43 7.58 18.67
CA THR A 256 -20.58 7.02 19.41
C THR A 256 -20.24 5.66 20.03
N ARG A 257 -19.64 4.76 19.26
CA ARG A 257 -19.26 3.41 19.70
C ARG A 257 -18.17 3.41 20.77
N LEU A 258 -17.21 4.32 20.68
CA LEU A 258 -16.17 4.49 21.71
C LEU A 258 -16.77 5.05 23.01
N ARG A 259 -17.72 6.00 22.92
CA ARG A 259 -18.43 6.51 24.11
C ARG A 259 -19.31 5.44 24.76
N SER A 260 -20.04 4.67 23.96
CA SER A 260 -20.89 3.59 24.49
C SER A 260 -20.05 2.54 25.20
N PHE A 261 -18.92 2.12 24.62
CA PHE A 261 -17.99 1.20 25.27
C PHE A 261 -17.49 1.74 26.62
N LYS A 262 -17.17 3.04 26.72
CA LYS A 262 -16.68 3.62 27.99
C LYS A 262 -17.76 3.74 29.07
N GLN A 263 -19.01 3.97 28.67
CA GLN A 263 -20.12 4.19 29.60
C GLN A 263 -20.79 2.88 30.03
N ASP A 264 -20.74 1.86 29.17
CA ASP A 264 -21.41 0.59 29.39
C ASP A 264 -20.43 -0.46 29.95
N GLN A 265 -20.56 -0.75 31.24
CA GLN A 265 -19.76 -1.76 31.92
C GLN A 265 -20.15 -3.21 31.55
N SER A 266 -21.27 -3.42 30.84
CA SER A 266 -21.67 -4.74 30.37
C SER A 266 -20.93 -5.17 29.09
N THR A 267 -20.40 -4.20 28.34
CA THR A 267 -19.53 -4.48 27.19
C THR A 267 -18.08 -4.64 27.66
N SER A 268 -17.51 -5.83 27.44
CA SER A 268 -16.18 -6.19 27.94
C SER A 268 -15.09 -6.16 26.87
N VAL A 269 -15.45 -6.15 25.58
CA VAL A 269 -14.47 -6.20 24.49
C VAL A 269 -14.72 -5.15 23.41
N LEU A 270 -13.68 -4.38 23.07
CA LEU A 270 -13.62 -3.48 21.93
C LEU A 270 -12.71 -4.09 20.84
N LEU A 271 -13.27 -4.38 19.67
CA LEU A 271 -12.58 -4.94 18.51
C LEU A 271 -12.21 -3.84 17.52
N MET A 272 -10.93 -3.67 17.21
CA MET A 272 -10.45 -2.57 16.36
C MET A 272 -9.46 -2.99 15.28
N THR A 273 -9.54 -2.35 14.10
CA THR A 273 -8.47 -2.46 13.11
C THR A 273 -7.28 -1.58 13.49
N VAL A 274 -6.05 -2.10 13.40
CA VAL A 274 -4.82 -1.34 13.70
C VAL A 274 -4.74 -0.05 12.90
N GLY A 275 -5.14 -0.08 11.63
CA GLY A 275 -5.18 1.12 10.77
C GLY A 275 -6.05 2.24 11.32
N VAL A 276 -7.16 1.95 12.01
CA VAL A 276 -8.02 2.98 12.62
C VAL A 276 -7.46 3.49 13.96
N GLY A 277 -6.67 2.67 14.66
CA GLY A 277 -5.97 3.07 15.89
C GLY A 277 -4.68 3.87 15.65
N ALA A 278 -4.09 3.76 14.46
CA ALA A 278 -2.79 4.39 14.12
C ALA A 278 -2.91 5.77 13.46
N VAL A 279 -4.05 6.15 12.90
CA VAL A 279 -4.26 7.53 12.40
C VAL A 279 -4.47 8.45 13.59
N GLY A 280 -3.43 9.21 13.94
CA GLY A 280 -3.35 10.09 15.11
C GLY A 280 -4.49 11.08 15.22
N GLN A 281 -5.56 10.69 15.91
CA GLN A 281 -6.55 11.61 16.45
C GLN A 281 -6.33 11.74 17.95
N VAL A 282 -6.20 12.98 18.41
CA VAL A 282 -5.98 13.38 19.82
C VAL A 282 -6.96 12.66 20.78
N ASP A 283 -8.15 12.31 20.30
CA ASP A 283 -9.16 11.56 21.05
C ASP A 283 -8.78 10.09 21.33
N PHE A 284 -8.06 9.39 20.44
CA PHE A 284 -7.74 7.96 20.62
C PHE A 284 -6.64 7.74 21.65
N TYR A 285 -5.55 8.51 21.58
CA TYR A 285 -4.47 8.44 22.57
C TYR A 285 -4.97 8.85 23.96
N THR A 286 -5.86 9.84 24.03
CA THR A 286 -6.55 10.25 25.27
C THR A 286 -7.51 9.16 25.76
N PHE A 287 -8.22 8.48 24.85
CA PHE A 287 -9.14 7.39 25.18
C PHE A 287 -8.41 6.18 25.76
N VAL A 288 -7.37 5.67 25.09
CA VAL A 288 -6.58 4.53 25.57
C VAL A 288 -5.90 4.86 26.90
N LYS A 289 -5.35 6.07 27.05
CA LYS A 289 -4.81 6.54 28.34
C LYS A 289 -5.83 6.67 29.45
N SER A 290 -7.12 6.79 29.13
CA SER A 290 -8.19 6.88 30.14
C SER A 290 -8.73 5.52 30.59
N LEU A 291 -8.29 4.43 29.95
CA LEU A 291 -8.68 3.06 30.27
C LEU A 291 -7.59 2.31 31.07
N CYS A 292 -6.35 2.81 31.08
CA CYS A 292 -5.24 2.33 31.91
C CYS A 292 -5.04 3.24 33.13
#